data_AF-A0A1V4E857-F1
#
_entry.id   AF-A0A1V4E857-F1
#
_cell.length_a   1.000
_cell.length_b   1.000
_cell.length_c   1.000
_cell.angle_alpha   90.00
_cell.angle_beta   90.00
_cell.angle_gamma   90.00
#
_symmetry.space_group_name_H-M   'P 1'
#
loop_
_entity.id
_entity.type
_entity.pdbx_description
1 polymer ?
#
loop_
_entity_poly.entity_id
_entity_poly.type
_entity_poly.pdbx_seq_one_letter_code
_entity_poly.pdbx_strand_id
1 'polypeptide(L)'
;MHVTEPGKGGQEALQAVRAVTGLSLWRGRLLLDRAPVTVLEEVPLDRARLAARRLQDAGVPAAISCTWCDRTVPRDGKLLDPDPCASRFWPTAHCQANCLASCDCEFCSAYGPTALTL
;
A
#
# COMPACT_ATOMS: atom_id res chain seq x y z
N MET A 1 -0.86 4.42 -0.71
CA MET A 1 -0.90 4.21 0.76
C MET A 1 -1.57 5.40 1.40
N HIS A 2 -2.57 5.14 2.23
CA HIS A 2 -3.36 6.17 2.91
C HIS A 2 -3.38 5.92 4.42
N VAL A 3 -3.52 6.99 5.20
CA VAL A 3 -3.82 6.92 6.64
C VAL A 3 -5.33 6.85 6.77
N THR A 4 -5.83 5.88 7.54
CA THR A 4 -7.27 5.54 7.59
C THR A 4 -8.03 6.31 8.66
N GLU A 5 -7.35 6.72 9.71
CA GLU A 5 -7.94 7.38 10.87
C GLU A 5 -7.03 8.51 11.36
N PRO A 6 -7.59 9.55 12.00
CA PRO A 6 -6.78 10.56 12.67
C PRO A 6 -5.96 9.86 13.74
N GLY A 7 -4.64 9.81 13.57
CA GLY A 7 -3.78 9.21 14.57
C GLY A 7 -3.89 10.00 15.89
N LYS A 8 -3.91 9.32 17.04
CA LYS A 8 -3.76 9.96 18.37
C LYS A 8 -2.32 10.50 18.61
N GLY A 9 -1.63 10.83 17.52
CA GLY A 9 -0.19 10.81 17.40
C GLY A 9 0.50 11.87 18.25
N GLY A 10 1.26 11.41 19.24
CA GLY A 10 2.32 12.19 19.88
C GLY A 10 3.51 12.43 18.95
N GLN A 11 4.65 12.78 19.52
CA GLN A 11 5.85 13.12 18.75
C GLN A 11 6.37 11.98 17.85
N GLU A 12 6.17 10.73 18.25
CA GLU A 12 6.59 9.53 17.49
C GLU A 12 5.84 9.39 16.15
N ALA A 13 4.52 9.57 16.15
CA ALA A 13 3.71 9.55 14.93
C ALA A 13 4.14 10.63 13.93
N LEU A 14 4.43 11.85 14.42
CA LEU A 14 4.90 12.95 13.56
C LEU A 14 6.29 12.67 12.98
N GLN A 15 7.19 12.02 13.75
CA GLN A 15 8.48 11.59 13.24
C GLN A 15 8.35 10.50 12.19
N ALA A 16 7.45 9.53 12.38
CA ALA A 16 7.16 8.50 11.39
C ALA A 16 6.63 9.10 10.09
N VAL A 17 5.64 10.01 10.16
CA VAL A 17 5.12 10.72 8.99
C VAL A 17 6.21 11.50 8.27
N ARG A 18 7.04 12.24 9.00
CA ARG A 18 8.17 12.97 8.40
C ARG A 18 9.15 12.03 7.71
N ALA A 19 9.48 10.89 8.31
CA ALA A 19 10.41 9.93 7.71
C ALA A 19 9.85 9.29 6.43
N VAL A 20 8.53 9.11 6.36
CA VAL A 20 7.84 8.50 5.22
C VAL A 20 7.63 9.50 4.08
N THR A 21 7.30 10.75 4.40
CA THR A 21 6.86 11.77 3.43
C THR A 21 7.88 12.87 3.14
N GLY A 22 8.88 13.04 4.01
CA GLY A 22 9.79 14.19 4.00
C GLY A 22 9.16 15.51 4.48
N LEU A 23 7.87 15.52 4.87
CA LEU A 23 7.19 16.72 5.31
C LEU A 23 7.76 17.26 6.63
N SER A 24 7.61 18.58 6.84
CA SER A 24 7.85 19.17 8.16
C SER A 24 6.86 18.63 9.19
N LEU A 25 7.19 18.72 10.48
CA LEU A 25 6.30 18.25 11.56
C LEU A 25 4.92 18.93 11.53
N TRP A 26 4.88 20.24 11.23
CA TRP A 26 3.63 20.99 11.07
C TRP A 26 2.77 20.45 9.93
N ARG A 27 3.35 20.25 8.74
CA ARG A 27 2.62 19.71 7.59
C ARG A 27 2.20 18.26 7.83
N GLY A 28 3.02 17.48 8.53
CA GLY A 28 2.69 16.12 8.96
C GLY A 28 1.50 16.08 9.92
N ARG A 29 1.42 17.01 10.89
CA ARG A 29 0.26 17.14 11.78
C ARG A 29 -1.00 17.48 10.98
N LEU A 30 -0.94 18.50 10.13
CA LEU A 30 -2.08 18.91 9.30
C LEU A 30 -2.59 17.76 8.40
N LEU A 31 -1.68 16.92 7.91
CA LEU A 31 -2.02 15.73 7.13
C LEU A 31 -2.76 14.70 8.00
N LEU A 32 -2.25 14.37 9.19
CA LEU A 32 -2.89 13.39 10.09
C LEU A 32 -4.28 13.84 10.56
N ASP A 33 -4.46 15.13 10.83
CA ASP A 33 -5.74 15.70 11.27
C ASP A 33 -6.82 15.64 10.17
N ARG A 34 -6.42 15.44 8.91
CA ARG A 34 -7.30 15.33 7.73
C ARG A 34 -7.58 13.89 7.31
N ALA A 35 -7.17 12.91 8.10
CA ALA A 35 -7.45 11.51 7.77
C ALA A 35 -8.96 11.27 7.58
N PRO A 36 -9.37 10.46 6.59
CA PRO A 36 -8.53 9.65 5.71
C PRO A 36 -7.81 10.46 4.61
N VAL A 37 -6.51 10.20 4.41
CA VAL A 37 -5.69 10.94 3.44
C VAL A 37 -4.61 10.06 2.80
N THR A 38 -4.37 10.25 1.50
CA THR A 38 -3.25 9.61 0.79
C THR A 38 -1.92 10.22 1.23
N VAL A 39 -0.97 9.37 1.60
CA VAL A 39 0.34 9.77 2.16
C VAL A 39 1.48 9.44 1.22
N LEU A 40 1.36 8.34 0.49
CA LEU A 40 2.25 7.98 -0.61
C LEU A 40 1.40 7.46 -1.77
N GLU A 41 1.71 7.92 -2.97
CA GLU A 41 1.04 7.55 -4.22
C GLU A 41 2.07 7.02 -5.22
N GLU A 42 1.65 6.08 -6.08
CA GLU A 42 2.47 5.53 -7.17
C GLU A 42 3.86 4.98 -6.76
N VAL A 43 4.01 4.52 -5.52
CA VAL A 43 5.23 3.86 -5.07
C VAL A 43 5.16 2.34 -5.27
N PRO A 44 6.30 1.67 -5.52
CA PRO A 44 6.36 0.20 -5.52
C PRO A 44 5.81 -0.39 -4.21
N LEU A 45 5.14 -1.54 -4.27
CA LEU A 45 4.48 -2.14 -3.11
C LEU A 45 5.44 -2.39 -1.94
N ASP A 46 6.66 -2.85 -2.16
CA ASP A 46 7.60 -3.10 -1.05
C ASP A 46 7.92 -1.82 -0.29
N ARG A 47 8.04 -0.69 -1.01
CA ARG A 47 8.19 0.63 -0.40
C ARG A 47 6.91 1.04 0.34
N ALA A 48 5.74 0.78 -0.22
CA ALA A 48 4.46 1.02 0.46
C ALA A 48 4.31 0.19 1.73
N ARG A 49 4.73 -1.09 1.71
CA ARG A 49 4.73 -2.02 2.86
C ARG A 49 5.64 -1.53 3.96
N LEU A 50 6.88 -1.17 3.63
CA LEU A 50 7.84 -0.63 4.61
C LEU A 50 7.32 0.67 5.23
N ALA A 51 6.75 1.57 4.42
CA ALA A 51 6.17 2.83 4.91
C ALA A 51 4.94 2.59 5.81
N ALA A 52 4.02 1.73 5.40
CA ALA A 52 2.83 1.40 6.17
C ALA A 52 3.20 0.75 7.52
N ARG A 53 4.18 -0.17 7.51
CA ARG A 53 4.72 -0.80 8.71
C ARG A 53 5.26 0.24 9.69
N ARG A 54 6.10 1.17 9.21
CA ARG A 54 6.69 2.24 10.02
C ARG A 54 5.64 3.17 10.63
N LEU A 55 4.57 3.49 9.90
CA LEU A 55 3.46 4.29 10.43
C LEU A 55 2.67 3.53 11.50
N GLN A 56 2.33 2.28 11.22
CA GLN A 56 1.57 1.43 12.15
C GLN A 56 2.32 1.16 13.45
N ASP A 57 3.63 0.91 13.39
CA ASP A 57 4.47 0.71 14.58
C ASP A 57 4.52 1.97 15.45
N ALA A 58 4.32 3.17 14.87
CA ALA A 58 4.19 4.45 15.56
C ALA A 58 2.73 4.78 15.95
N GLY A 59 1.82 3.81 15.89
CA GLY A 59 0.41 3.97 16.24
C GLY A 59 -0.41 4.81 15.24
N VAL A 60 0.06 4.95 14.00
CA VAL A 60 -0.68 5.61 12.92
C VAL A 60 -1.36 4.55 12.04
N PRO A 61 -2.71 4.44 12.06
CA PRO A 61 -3.44 3.52 11.20
C PRO A 61 -3.18 3.84 9.73
N ALA A 62 -2.58 2.90 9.01
CA ALA A 62 -2.22 3.06 7.61
C ALA A 62 -2.59 1.81 6.81
N ALA A 63 -3.10 2.02 5.60
CA ALA A 63 -3.47 0.98 4.66
C ALA A 63 -2.88 1.25 3.28
N ILE A 64 -2.69 0.19 2.50
CA ILE A 64 -2.15 0.27 1.14
C ILE A 64 -3.29 -0.05 0.20
N SER A 65 -3.58 0.82 -0.75
CA SER A 65 -4.52 0.53 -1.85
C SER A 65 -3.75 0.31 -3.13
N CYS A 66 -4.18 -0.67 -3.93
CA CYS A 66 -3.70 -0.83 -5.29
C CYS A 66 -4.32 0.24 -6.18
N THR A 67 -3.52 1.05 -6.84
CA THR A 67 -4.00 2.13 -7.74
C THR A 67 -4.64 1.60 -9.03
N TRP A 68 -4.64 0.29 -9.27
CA TRP A 68 -5.24 -0.32 -10.45
C TRP A 68 -6.66 -0.83 -10.22
N CYS A 69 -7.01 -1.21 -8.98
CA CYS A 69 -8.34 -1.74 -8.64
C CYS A 69 -8.93 -1.17 -7.35
N ASP A 70 -8.26 -0.19 -6.75
CA ASP A 70 -8.61 0.49 -5.50
C ASP A 70 -8.74 -0.40 -4.25
N ARG A 71 -8.52 -1.71 -4.37
CA ARG A 71 -8.57 -2.64 -3.25
C ARG A 71 -7.42 -2.41 -2.27
N THR A 72 -7.75 -2.52 -0.98
CA THR A 72 -6.79 -2.45 0.12
C THR A 72 -6.02 -3.76 0.26
N VAL A 73 -4.70 -3.72 0.18
CA VAL A 73 -3.80 -4.85 0.38
C VAL A 73 -3.84 -5.27 1.86
N PRO A 74 -4.17 -6.53 2.16
CA PRO A 74 -4.21 -7.03 3.53
C PRO A 74 -2.82 -7.08 4.15
N ARG A 75 -2.79 -6.79 5.46
CA ARG A 75 -1.55 -6.67 6.24
C ARG A 75 -0.86 -8.01 6.49
N ASP A 76 -1.64 -9.06 6.68
CA ASP A 76 -1.18 -10.41 7.04
C ASP A 76 -0.77 -11.24 5.82
N GLY A 77 -0.77 -10.65 4.62
CA GLY A 77 -0.48 -11.35 3.37
C GLY A 77 -1.51 -12.42 3.02
N LYS A 78 -2.63 -12.51 3.76
CA LYS A 78 -3.72 -13.41 3.38
C LYS A 78 -4.29 -12.98 2.05
N LEU A 79 -4.65 -13.97 1.25
CA LEU A 79 -5.30 -13.76 -0.04
C LEU A 79 -6.57 -12.92 0.17
N LEU A 80 -6.71 -11.85 -0.60
CA LEU A 80 -8.02 -11.26 -0.83
C LEU A 80 -8.84 -12.29 -1.62
N ASP A 81 -9.90 -12.77 -0.99
CA ASP A 81 -10.94 -13.61 -1.58
C ASP A 81 -11.64 -12.86 -2.76
N PRO A 82 -12.24 -13.56 -3.73
CA PRO A 82 -11.59 -14.09 -4.92
C PRO A 82 -11.91 -13.26 -6.17
N ASP A 83 -12.44 -12.05 -6.04
CA ASP A 83 -12.81 -11.27 -7.21
C ASP A 83 -11.56 -10.86 -8.00
N PRO A 84 -11.54 -11.09 -9.33
CA PRO A 84 -10.41 -10.69 -10.14
C PRO A 84 -10.24 -9.18 -10.07
N CYS A 85 -8.98 -8.74 -9.92
CA CYS A 85 -8.62 -7.33 -10.01
C CYS A 85 -9.26 -6.70 -11.25
N ALA A 86 -10.08 -5.66 -11.05
CA ALA A 86 -10.75 -4.91 -12.12
C ALA A 86 -9.82 -3.92 -12.85
N SER A 87 -8.51 -4.19 -12.87
CA SER A 87 -7.54 -3.35 -13.57
C SER A 87 -7.90 -3.26 -15.04
N ARG A 88 -7.99 -2.02 -15.53
CA ARG A 88 -8.24 -1.73 -16.94
C ARG A 88 -7.01 -1.89 -17.83
N PHE A 89 -5.82 -1.92 -17.21
CA PHE A 89 -4.54 -1.79 -17.92
C PHE A 89 -3.64 -3.01 -17.80
N TRP A 90 -3.89 -3.89 -16.82
CA TRP A 90 -3.02 -5.02 -16.51
C TRP A 90 -3.82 -6.28 -16.21
N PRO A 91 -3.36 -7.48 -16.61
CA PRO A 91 -4.02 -8.71 -16.24
C PRO A 91 -4.10 -8.85 -14.71
N THR A 92 -5.19 -9.46 -14.24
CA THR A 92 -5.49 -9.65 -12.83
C THR A 92 -4.34 -10.27 -12.02
N ALA A 93 -3.53 -11.12 -12.64
CA ALA A 93 -2.37 -11.77 -12.05
C ALA A 93 -1.17 -10.86 -11.75
N HIS A 94 -1.13 -9.64 -12.30
CA HIS A 94 -0.09 -8.67 -11.99
C HIS A 94 -0.46 -7.75 -10.82
N CYS A 95 -1.73 -7.76 -10.40
CA CYS A 95 -2.19 -6.89 -9.34
C CYS A 95 -1.61 -7.35 -8.01
N GLN A 96 -0.79 -6.54 -7.37
CA GLN A 96 -0.18 -6.91 -6.09
C GLN A 96 -1.16 -6.99 -4.91
N ALA A 97 -2.39 -6.47 -5.04
CA ALA A 97 -3.49 -6.77 -4.11
C ALA A 97 -4.07 -8.17 -4.37
N ASN A 98 -3.97 -8.64 -5.61
CA ASN A 98 -4.30 -10.00 -5.99
C ASN A 98 -3.04 -10.87 -5.79
N CYS A 99 -2.90 -11.48 -4.62
CA CYS A 99 -1.72 -12.24 -4.22
C CYS A 99 -1.60 -13.59 -5.00
N LEU A 100 -1.70 -13.57 -6.32
CA LEU A 100 -1.52 -14.74 -7.16
C LEU A 100 -0.04 -15.12 -7.16
N ALA A 101 0.24 -16.32 -6.67
CA ALA A 101 1.59 -16.89 -6.65
C ALA A 101 2.07 -17.32 -8.04
N SER A 102 1.16 -17.40 -9.02
CA SER A 102 1.47 -17.70 -10.42
C SER A 102 0.62 -16.92 -11.43
N CYS A 103 1.18 -16.72 -12.63
CA CYS A 103 0.56 -16.02 -13.76
C CYS A 103 0.88 -16.77 -15.06
N ASP A 104 -0.14 -17.09 -15.85
CA ASP A 104 -0.04 -17.76 -17.16
C ASP A 104 -0.52 -16.86 -18.32
N CYS A 105 -0.56 -15.54 -18.12
CA CYS A 105 -0.91 -14.61 -19.19
C CYS A 105 0.16 -14.59 -20.29
N GLU A 106 -0.23 -14.25 -21.53
CA GLU A 106 0.68 -14.22 -22.69
C GLU A 106 1.96 -13.42 -22.42
N PHE A 107 1.86 -12.31 -21.68
CA PHE A 107 3.01 -11.48 -21.34
C PHE A 107 4.00 -12.22 -20.41
N CYS A 108 3.53 -12.86 -19.34
CA CYS A 108 4.38 -13.67 -18.47
C CYS A 108 4.94 -14.88 -19.22
N SER A 109 4.12 -15.59 -19.99
CA SER A 109 4.58 -16.69 -20.83
C SER A 109 5.70 -16.29 -21.81
N ALA A 110 5.66 -15.06 -22.33
CA ALA A 110 6.66 -14.55 -23.27
C ALA A 110 7.90 -13.92 -22.59
N TYR A 111 7.74 -13.26 -21.43
CA TYR A 111 8.75 -12.31 -20.94
C TYR A 111 9.15 -12.44 -19.46
N GLY A 112 8.54 -13.28 -18.64
CA GLY A 112 8.83 -13.17 -17.20
C GLY A 112 8.27 -14.27 -16.31
N PRO A 113 8.66 -14.27 -15.03
CA PRO A 113 8.44 -15.44 -14.20
C PRO A 113 6.94 -15.69 -14.05
N THR A 114 6.52 -16.91 -14.39
CA THR A 114 5.15 -17.39 -14.21
C THR A 114 4.82 -17.66 -12.75
N ALA A 115 5.79 -17.47 -11.84
CA ALA A 115 5.63 -17.58 -10.40
C ALA A 115 6.24 -16.36 -9.70
N LEU A 116 5.52 -15.81 -8.73
CA LEU A 116 6.03 -14.76 -7.84
C LEU A 116 6.41 -15.42 -6.51
N THR A 117 7.70 -15.41 -6.17
CA THR A 117 8.15 -15.74 -4.82
C THR A 117 7.71 -14.61 -3.88
N LEU A 118 6.86 -14.95 -2.92
CA LEU A 118 6.39 -14.04 -1.87
C LEU A 118 7.46 -13.73 -0.83
#